data_AF-A0A679JE59-F1
#
_entry.id   AF-A0A679JE59-F1
#
_cell.length_a   1.000
_cell.length_b   1.000
_cell.length_c   1.000
_cell.angle_alpha   90.00
_cell.angle_beta   90.00
_cell.angle_gamma   90.00
#
_symmetry.space_group_name_H-M   'P 1'
#
loop_
_entity.id
_entity.type
_entity.pdbx_description
1 polymer ?
#
loop_
_entity_poly.entity_id
_entity_poly.type
_entity_poly.pdbx_seq_one_letter_code
_entity_poly.pdbx_strand_id
1 'polypeptide(L)' 'MSTNLFTAFVALLPSYPLQLATITAIEGEVAQLVLPGGGVLTARGAGAVGDQVFVRDGVIEGQAPDMPFVQVEI' A
#
# COMPACT_ATOMS: atom_id res chain seq x y z
N MET A 1 -6.47 11.74 37.16
CA MET A 1 -6.69 12.42 35.87
C MET A 1 -7.47 11.47 34.98
N SER A 2 -8.57 11.91 34.34
CA SER A 2 -9.30 11.10 33.39
C SER A 2 -8.55 11.08 32.04
N THR A 3 -8.36 9.90 31.47
CA THR A 3 -7.75 9.74 30.14
C THR A 3 -8.73 10.20 29.07
N ASN A 4 -8.25 10.99 28.10
CA ASN A 4 -9.03 11.30 26.90
C ASN A 4 -9.12 10.03 26.01
N LEU A 5 -10.29 9.38 26.03
CA LEU A 5 -10.52 8.13 25.30
C LEU A 5 -10.40 8.29 23.78
N PHE A 6 -10.73 9.46 23.23
CA PHE A 6 -10.57 9.72 21.80
C PHE A 6 -9.09 9.74 21.40
N THR A 7 -8.25 10.44 22.17
CA THR A 7 -6.80 10.45 21.93
C THR A 7 -6.18 9.06 22.09
N ALA A 8 -6.62 8.29 23.09
CA ALA A 8 -6.17 6.92 23.29
C ALA A 8 -6.56 6.01 22.12
N PHE A 9 -7.76 6.17 21.55
CA PHE A 9 -8.20 5.45 20.36
C PHE A 9 -7.39 5.84 19.11
N VAL A 10 -7.19 7.13 18.86
CA VAL A 10 -6.40 7.61 17.71
C VAL A 10 -4.97 7.07 17.75
N ALA A 11 -4.38 6.96 18.94
CA ALA A 11 -3.03 6.40 19.12
C ALA A 11 -2.92 4.90 18.77
N LEU A 12 -4.04 4.17 18.67
CA LEU A 12 -4.05 2.77 18.20
C LEU A 12 -4.09 2.66 16.67
N LEU A 13 -4.47 3.74 15.96
CA LEU A 13 -4.57 3.71 14.51
C LEU A 13 -3.17 3.91 13.89
N PRO A 14 -2.83 3.16 12.84
CA PRO A 14 -1.60 3.41 12.11
C PRO A 14 -1.64 4.81 11.47
N SER A 15 -0.53 5.54 11.56
CA SER A 15 -0.43 6.91 11.02
C SER A 15 -0.60 6.97 9.51
N TYR A 16 -0.20 5.89 8.81
CA TYR A 16 -0.38 5.73 7.37
C TYR A 16 -0.93 4.34 7.08
N PRO A 17 -1.93 4.21 6.20
CA PRO A 17 -2.48 2.91 5.82
C PRO A 17 -1.45 2.13 4.98
N LEU A 18 -1.41 0.82 5.18
CA LEU A 18 -0.77 -0.09 4.23
C LEU A 18 -1.69 -0.27 3.03
N GLN A 19 -1.18 -0.01 1.83
CA GLN A 19 -1.97 -0.07 0.60
C GLN A 19 -1.38 -1.08 -0.38
N LEU A 20 -2.26 -1.66 -1.18
CA LEU A 20 -1.88 -2.46 -2.33
C LEU A 20 -1.63 -1.53 -3.53
N ALA A 21 -0.54 -1.76 -4.27
CA ALA A 21 -0.27 -1.05 -5.52
C ALA A 21 0.44 -1.95 -6.53
N THR A 22 0.31 -1.64 -7.82
CA THR A 22 1.03 -2.32 -8.90
C THR A 22 2.19 -1.44 -9.38
N ILE A 23 3.38 -2.02 -9.54
CA ILE A 23 4.54 -1.33 -10.11
C ILE A 23 4.32 -1.09 -11.61
N THR A 24 4.39 0.16 -12.06
CA THR A 24 4.24 0.54 -13.47
C THR A 24 5.54 0.98 -14.12
N ALA A 25 6.48 1.53 -13.35
CA ALA A 25 7.83 1.86 -13.82
C ALA A 25 8.83 1.82 -12.67
N ILE A 26 10.11 1.66 -12.99
CA ILE A 26 11.22 1.67 -12.02
C ILE A 26 12.35 2.54 -12.58
N GLU A 27 12.84 3.47 -11.76
CA GLU A 27 14.01 4.29 -12.02
C GLU A 27 14.98 4.20 -10.84
N GLY A 28 15.99 3.33 -10.97
CA GLY A 28 16.90 3.00 -9.87
C GLY A 28 16.16 2.35 -8.70
N GLU A 29 16.23 2.97 -7.52
CA GLU A 29 15.61 2.50 -6.26
C GLU A 29 14.19 3.06 -6.03
N VAL A 30 13.65 3.81 -7.01
CA VAL A 30 12.33 4.45 -6.92
C VAL A 30 11.40 3.83 -7.97
N ALA A 31 10.24 3.38 -7.51
CA ALA A 31 9.19 2.82 -8.34
C ALA A 31 8.02 3.82 -8.47
N GLN A 32 7.43 3.87 -9.67
CA GLN A 32 6.12 4.45 -9.90
C GLN A 32 5.07 3.36 -9.75
N LEU A 33 4.04 3.64 -8.95
CA LEU A 33 3.01 2.69 -8.56
C LEU A 33 1.62 3.22 -8.92
N VAL A 34 0.70 2.30 -9.25
CA VAL A 34 -0.73 2.58 -9.41
C VAL A 34 -1.51 1.83 -8.33
N LEU A 35 -2.33 2.57 -7.58
CA LEU A 35 -3.31 2.04 -6.65
C LEU A 35 -4.50 1.44 -7.42
N PRO A 36 -5.24 0.47 -6.84
CA PRO A 36 -6.45 -0.09 -7.44
C PRO A 36 -7.51 0.95 -7.85
N GLY A 37 -7.56 2.09 -7.14
CA GLY A 37 -8.45 3.22 -7.48
C GLY A 37 -7.93 4.15 -8.58
N GLY A 38 -6.81 3.83 -9.23
CA GLY A 38 -6.17 4.64 -10.28
C GLY A 38 -5.23 5.74 -9.79
N GLY A 39 -5.12 5.94 -8.47
CA GLY A 39 -4.17 6.89 -7.89
C GLY A 39 -2.72 6.50 -8.19
N VAL A 40 -1.88 7.47 -8.54
CA VAL A 40 -0.46 7.25 -8.85
C VAL A 40 0.40 7.76 -7.70
N LEU A 41 1.40 6.99 -7.32
CA LEU A 41 2.34 7.36 -6.27
C LEU A 41 3.77 6.92 -6.63
N THR A 42 4.75 7.50 -5.95
CA THR A 42 6.15 7.09 -6.02
C THR A 42 6.57 6.51 -4.69
N ALA A 43 7.34 5.43 -4.72
CA ALA A 43 7.84 4.80 -3.52
C ALA A 43 9.26 4.26 -3.70
N ARG A 44 10.04 4.25 -2.62
CA ARG A 44 11.35 3.62 -2.60
C ARG A 44 11.22 2.12 -2.31
N GLY A 45 11.99 1.31 -3.01
CA GLY A 45 12.13 -0.12 -2.75
C GLY A 45 12.29 -0.94 -4.03
N ALA A 46 12.36 -2.26 -3.86
CA ALA A 46 12.64 -3.20 -4.94
C ALA A 46 11.38 -3.96 -5.40
N GLY A 47 11.40 -4.39 -6.67
CA GLY A 47 10.36 -5.19 -7.30
C GLY A 47 10.55 -5.20 -8.82
N ALA A 48 9.59 -5.78 -9.55
CA ALA A 48 9.54 -5.73 -11.00
C ALA A 48 8.27 -5.02 -11.48
N VAL A 49 8.31 -4.42 -12.68
CA VAL A 49 7.12 -3.86 -13.32
C VAL A 49 6.08 -4.96 -13.50
N GLY A 50 4.84 -4.70 -13.05
CA GLY A 50 3.75 -5.67 -13.00
C GLY A 50 3.54 -6.30 -11.63
N ASP A 51 4.52 -6.26 -10.72
CA ASP A 51 4.36 -6.81 -9.38
C ASP A 51 3.31 -6.05 -8.56
N GLN A 52 2.53 -6.78 -7.78
CA GLN A 52 1.72 -6.23 -6.71
C GLN A 52 2.55 -6.14 -5.42
N VAL A 53 2.56 -4.97 -4.80
CA VAL A 53 3.35 -4.69 -3.60
C VAL A 53 2.52 -3.98 -2.54
N PHE A 54 2.93 -4.16 -1.29
CA PHE A 54 2.47 -3.34 -0.17
C PHE A 54 3.31 -2.08 -0.07
N VAL A 55 2.64 -0.93 -0.05
CA VAL A 55 3.27 0.39 0.09
C VAL A 55 2.69 1.13 1.30
N ARG A 56 3.56 1.79 2.06
CA ARG A 56 3.18 2.70 3.14
C ARG A 56 4.18 3.85 3.20
N ASP A 57 3.66 5.07 3.33
CA ASP A 57 4.46 6.28 3.53
C ASP A 57 5.62 6.43 2.51
N GLY A 58 5.36 6.12 1.25
CA GLY A 58 6.35 6.22 0.17
C GLY A 58 7.44 5.14 0.18
N VAL A 59 7.23 4.03 0.89
CA VAL A 59 8.16 2.88 0.92
C VAL A 59 7.41 1.60 0.55
N ILE A 60 8.02 0.78 -0.32
CA ILE A 60 7.58 -0.58 -0.58
C ILE A 60 8.00 -1.44 0.61
N GLU A 61 7.03 -1.91 1.40
CA GLU A 61 7.29 -2.75 2.57
C GLU A 61 7.46 -4.24 2.20
N GLY A 62 6.96 -4.67 1.03
CA GLY A 62 7.15 -6.03 0.53
C GLY A 62 6.21 -6.40 -0.63
N GLN A 63 6.38 -7.60 -1.18
CA GLN A 63 5.44 -8.14 -2.17
C GLN A 63 4.08 -8.44 -1.53
N ALA A 64 3.02 -8.14 -2.28
CA ALA A 64 1.68 -8.51 -1.89
C ALA A 64 1.36 -9.91 -2.42
N PRO A 65 0.57 -10.72 -1.68
CA PRO A 65 0.13 -12.01 -2.16
C PRO A 65 -0.83 -11.85 -3.35
N ASP A 66 -0.79 -12.82 -4.27
CA ASP A 66 -1.73 -12.89 -5.38
C ASP A 66 -3.18 -12.90 -4.86
N MET A 67 -4.02 -12.04 -5.43
CA MET A 67 -5.45 -12.03 -5.16
C MET A 67 -6.18 -12.92 -6.17
N PRO A 68 -6.63 -14.13 -5.80
CA PRO A 68 -7.37 -14.98 -6.72
C PRO A 68 -8.69 -14.30 -7.11
N PHE A 69 -8.88 -14.09 -8.40
CA PHE A 69 -10.15 -13.63 -8.95
C PHE A 69 -11.17 -14.76 -8.94
N VAL A 70 -12.34 -14.54 -8.33
CA VAL A 70 -13.45 -15.49 -8.32
C VAL A 70 -14.64 -14.86 -9.03
N GLN A 71 -15.01 -15.40 -10.19
CA GLN A 71 -16.23 -15.04 -10.89
C GLN A 71 -17.44 -15.72 -10.23
N VAL A 72 -18.48 -14.93 -9.92
CA VAL A 72 -19.76 -15.43 -9.40
C VAL A 72 -20.86 -15.10 -10.42
N GLU A 73 -21.56 -16.13 -10.88
CA GLU A 73 -22.74 -16.00 -11.76
C GLU A 73 -24.01 -16.03 -10.91
N ILE A 74 -25.01 -15.23 -11.28
CA ILE A 74 -26.32 -15.12 -10.60
C ILE A 74 -27.38 -15.88 -11.40
#